data_AF-A0A7R6PR82-F1
#
_entry.id   AF-A0A7R6PR82-F1
#
_cell.length_a   1.000
_cell.length_b   1.000
_cell.length_c   1.000
_cell.angle_alpha   90.00
_cell.angle_beta   90.00
_cell.angle_gamma   90.00
#
_symmetry.space_group_name_H-M   'P 1'
#
loop_
_entity.id
_entity.type
_entity.pdbx_description
1 polymer ?
#
loop_
_entity_poly.entity_id
_entity_poly.type
_entity_poly.pdbx_seq_one_letter_code
_entity_poly.pdbx_strand_id
1 'polypeptide(L)'
;MDKISTTALSKLRSMSSKALFVQLESAGWIVRLEKNWELTPSGREQGGEVKQSDKFGSYIVWPAQLKIEGEAVVVAYDKNDLHSAANIGQKVELSARQVNALFSELGWVDRYHKGWQLTEQGKALGGVQKESQKTAIPYVLWPLAFIHNLAFQRSLKALKGDLGQALGLNESTSEEVSVFRKTFPANFRAVDGHQLRSKAEVLIDNWLYLADIAHAYERRLPIEEDVYSTFYIPAGKIYVELWEHESDPGYQKIKQQKLQAYSKYGLTLLELHESDIANLDDVMPRLLLKNGIEAY
;
A
#
# COMPACT_ATOMS: atom_id res chain seq x y z
N MET A 1 19.74 16.70 15.40
CA MET A 1 18.64 16.71 14.41
C MET A 1 17.82 17.95 14.63
N ASP A 2 17.56 18.74 13.59
CA ASP A 2 16.81 20.00 13.71
C ASP A 2 15.34 19.71 14.04
N LYS A 3 14.93 20.08 15.26
CA LYS A 3 13.53 20.01 15.69
C LYS A 3 12.84 21.34 15.42
N ILE A 4 11.64 21.28 14.84
CA ILE A 4 10.84 22.45 14.47
C ILE A 4 9.56 22.53 15.30
N SER A 5 9.02 23.74 15.51
CA SER A 5 7.79 23.92 16.29
C SER A 5 6.59 23.29 15.59
N THR A 6 5.53 22.95 16.34
CA THR A 6 4.28 22.43 15.76
C THR A 6 3.72 23.33 14.65
N THR A 7 3.80 24.65 14.80
CA THR A 7 3.38 25.60 13.75
C THR A 7 4.31 25.60 12.52
N ALA A 8 5.59 25.34 12.69
CA ALA A 8 6.51 25.16 11.56
C ALA A 8 6.29 23.80 10.88
N LEU A 9 5.99 22.76 11.66
CA LEU A 9 5.67 21.41 11.17
C LEU A 9 4.33 21.40 10.40
N SER A 10 3.32 22.16 10.84
CA SER A 10 2.05 22.27 10.12
C SER A 10 2.25 22.94 8.76
N LYS A 11 3.06 23.99 8.70
CA LYS A 11 3.46 24.64 7.44
C LYS A 11 4.26 23.69 6.55
N LEU A 12 5.20 22.94 7.11
CA LEU A 12 5.97 21.93 6.37
C LEU A 12 5.08 20.85 5.75
N ARG A 13 3.97 20.52 6.42
CA ARG A 13 2.94 19.57 5.96
C ARG A 13 1.78 20.23 5.19
N SER A 14 1.88 21.52 4.88
CA SER A 14 0.84 22.36 4.26
C SER A 14 -0.57 22.18 4.85
N MET A 15 -0.65 21.99 6.16
CA MET A 15 -1.90 21.92 6.91
C MET A 15 -2.03 23.13 7.81
N SER A 16 -3.28 23.47 8.16
CA SER A 16 -3.49 24.51 9.17
C SER A 16 -2.89 24.06 10.50
N SER A 17 -2.31 24.99 11.26
CA SER A 17 -1.81 24.66 12.61
C SER A 17 -2.89 24.02 13.46
N LYS A 18 -4.13 24.49 13.34
CA LYS A 18 -5.30 23.91 14.02
C LYS A 18 -5.47 22.42 13.70
N ALA A 19 -5.35 22.03 12.42
CA ALA A 19 -5.47 20.64 12.01
C ALA A 19 -4.34 19.76 12.58
N LEU A 20 -3.09 20.24 12.57
CA LEU A 20 -1.99 19.47 13.16
C LEU A 20 -2.12 19.33 14.68
N PHE A 21 -2.55 20.38 15.38
CA PHE A 21 -2.80 20.30 16.83
C PHE A 21 -3.89 19.27 17.14
N VAL A 22 -4.97 19.23 16.36
CA VAL A 22 -6.02 18.21 16.50
C VAL A 22 -5.46 16.80 16.26
N GLN A 23 -4.60 16.62 15.25
CA GLN A 23 -3.98 15.31 14.97
C GLN A 23 -3.05 14.83 16.08
N LEU A 24 -2.23 15.72 16.64
CA LEU A 24 -1.33 15.38 17.74
C LEU A 24 -2.12 15.11 19.04
N GLU A 25 -3.23 15.81 19.25
CA GLU A 25 -4.14 15.59 20.37
C GLU A 25 -4.90 14.27 20.22
N SER A 26 -5.43 13.95 19.04
CA SER A 26 -6.11 12.68 18.76
C SER A 26 -5.18 11.48 18.85
N ALA A 27 -3.89 11.66 18.53
CA ALA A 27 -2.86 10.65 18.73
C ALA A 27 -2.44 10.50 20.21
N GLY A 28 -2.94 11.34 21.11
CA GLY A 28 -2.61 11.32 22.54
C GLY A 28 -1.20 11.86 22.87
N TRP A 29 -0.55 12.54 21.92
CA TRP A 29 0.83 13.00 22.07
C TRP A 29 0.93 14.37 22.73
N ILE A 30 -0.13 15.17 22.62
CA ILE A 30 -0.28 16.42 23.34
C ILE A 30 -1.65 16.45 23.99
N VAL A 31 -1.76 17.21 25.08
CA VAL A 31 -3.01 17.44 25.80
C VAL A 31 -3.17 18.93 26.05
N ARG A 32 -4.41 19.41 26.06
CA ARG A 32 -4.71 20.80 26.41
C ARG A 32 -5.00 20.91 27.91
N LEU A 33 -4.13 21.60 28.64
CA LEU A 33 -4.36 21.97 30.04
C LEU A 33 -4.58 23.49 30.12
N GLU A 34 -5.75 23.88 30.63
CA GLU A 34 -6.23 25.27 30.68
C GLU A 34 -6.16 25.98 29.31
N LYS A 35 -5.13 26.81 29.10
CA LYS A 35 -4.92 27.60 27.88
C LYS A 35 -3.69 27.16 27.07
N ASN A 36 -2.93 26.17 27.54
CA ASN A 36 -1.66 25.76 26.92
C ASN A 36 -1.68 24.30 26.44
N TRP A 37 -0.84 24.01 25.45
CA TRP A 37 -0.59 22.65 24.97
C TRP A 37 0.58 22.06 25.72
N GLU A 38 0.37 20.89 26.33
CA GLU A 38 1.40 20.14 27.05
C GLU A 38 1.74 18.84 26.34
N LEU A 39 3.02 18.47 26.42
CA LEU A 39 3.56 17.27 25.80
C LEU A 39 3.38 16.07 26.74
N THR A 40 2.68 15.02 26.28
CA THR A 40 2.47 13.80 27.05
C THR A 40 3.72 12.89 27.04
N PRO A 41 3.79 11.87 27.91
CA PRO A 41 4.85 10.86 27.83
C PRO A 41 4.93 10.18 26.46
N SER A 42 3.79 9.83 25.86
CA SER A 42 3.74 9.25 24.51
C SER A 42 4.27 10.22 23.44
N GLY A 43 3.99 11.51 23.55
CA GLY A 43 4.55 12.51 22.65
C GLY A 43 6.08 12.65 22.76
N ARG A 44 6.66 12.43 23.95
CA ARG A 44 8.13 12.42 24.13
C ARG A 44 8.77 11.21 23.46
N GLU A 45 8.13 10.04 23.52
CA GLU A 45 8.59 8.82 22.83
C GLU A 45 8.65 9.01 21.31
N GLN A 46 7.76 9.82 20.74
CA GLN A 46 7.76 10.20 19.33
C GLN A 46 8.74 11.34 18.99
N GLY A 47 9.63 11.68 19.94
CA GLY A 47 10.69 12.65 19.75
C GLY A 47 10.28 14.11 20.02
N GLY A 48 9.08 14.35 20.54
CA GLY A 48 8.64 15.67 20.98
C GLY A 48 9.49 16.21 22.14
N GLU A 49 9.76 17.51 22.13
CA GLU A 49 10.44 18.22 23.22
C GLU A 49 9.74 19.54 23.53
N VAL A 50 9.80 19.97 24.79
CA VAL A 50 9.33 21.30 25.20
C VAL A 50 10.54 22.25 25.20
N LYS A 51 10.41 23.37 24.48
CA LYS A 51 11.37 24.48 24.50
C LYS A 51 10.72 25.73 25.09
N GLN A 52 11.53 26.59 25.70
CA GLN A 52 11.10 27.91 26.14
C GLN A 52 11.58 29.01 25.20
N SER A 53 10.78 30.05 25.06
CA SER A 53 11.14 31.29 24.37
C SER A 53 10.60 32.49 25.14
N ASP A 54 11.44 33.53 25.27
CA ASP A 54 11.07 34.79 25.93
C ASP A 54 9.89 35.50 25.25
N LYS A 55 9.64 35.22 23.96
CA LYS A 55 8.59 35.87 23.16
C LYS A 55 7.28 35.08 23.10
N PHE A 56 7.34 33.75 23.24
CA PHE A 56 6.19 32.86 22.97
C PHE A 56 5.86 31.88 24.10
N GLY A 57 6.61 31.91 25.21
CA GLY A 57 6.44 30.98 26.33
C GLY A 57 6.94 29.57 26.00
N SER A 58 6.45 28.57 26.73
CA SER A 58 6.76 27.16 26.49
C SER A 58 6.02 26.64 25.25
N TYR A 59 6.74 25.99 24.32
CA TYR A 59 6.17 25.42 23.10
C TYR A 59 6.81 24.08 22.75
N ILE A 60 6.10 23.27 21.98
CA ILE A 60 6.50 21.92 21.62
C ILE A 60 7.20 21.92 20.25
N VAL A 61 8.33 21.21 20.17
CA VAL A 61 9.08 20.97 18.94
C VAL A 61 9.15 19.47 18.63
N TRP A 62 9.23 19.17 17.34
CA TRP A 62 9.20 17.81 16.81
C TRP A 62 10.31 17.61 15.78
N PRO A 63 10.77 16.37 15.58
CA PRO A 63 11.56 16.03 14.40
C PRO A 63 10.80 16.42 13.13
N ALA A 64 11.48 16.99 12.13
CA ALA A 64 10.84 17.36 10.87
C ALA A 64 10.21 16.16 10.14
N GLN A 65 10.69 14.94 10.41
CA GLN A 65 10.21 13.67 9.85
C GLN A 65 9.24 12.91 10.78
N LEU A 66 8.58 13.59 11.72
CA LEU A 66 7.58 12.97 12.59
C LEU A 66 6.54 12.19 11.75
N LYS A 67 6.13 10.99 12.18
CA LYS A 67 5.11 10.16 11.51
C LYS A 67 3.95 9.95 12.46
N ILE A 68 2.78 10.53 12.19
CA ILE A 68 1.57 10.31 13.00
C ILE A 68 0.82 9.12 12.39
N GLU A 69 0.59 8.05 13.16
CA GLU A 69 -0.15 6.88 12.69
C GLU A 69 -1.65 7.19 12.52
N GLY A 70 -2.27 6.63 11.48
CA GLY A 70 -3.73 6.58 11.37
C GLY A 70 -4.39 7.16 10.13
N GLU A 71 -3.69 7.84 9.21
CA GLU A 71 -4.29 8.19 7.91
C GLU A 71 -3.25 8.36 6.80
N ALA A 72 -3.66 7.96 5.60
CA ALA A 72 -2.88 7.97 4.37
C ALA A 72 -2.17 9.30 4.20
N VAL A 73 -0.86 9.22 3.94
CA VAL A 73 -0.03 10.38 3.67
C VAL A 73 -0.54 11.07 2.40
N VAL A 74 -1.48 12.01 2.55
CA VAL A 74 -1.65 13.07 1.56
C VAL A 74 -0.42 13.95 1.74
N VAL A 75 0.65 13.59 1.05
CA VAL A 75 1.82 14.45 0.94
C VAL A 75 1.32 15.71 0.25
N ALA A 76 1.13 16.79 1.00
CA ALA A 76 0.96 18.09 0.38
C ALA A 76 2.31 18.47 -0.25
N TYR A 77 2.34 18.52 -1.58
CA TYR A 77 3.50 18.88 -2.37
C TYR A 77 3.28 20.24 -3.00
N ASP A 78 4.36 21.01 -3.18
CA ASP A 78 4.32 22.17 -4.06
C ASP A 78 3.99 21.66 -5.47
N LYS A 79 2.93 22.19 -6.11
CA LYS A 79 2.55 21.80 -7.48
C LYS A 79 3.71 21.98 -8.49
N ASN A 80 4.74 22.74 -8.13
CA ASN A 80 5.96 22.92 -8.89
C ASN A 80 6.99 21.77 -8.75
N ASP A 81 6.84 20.87 -7.77
CA ASP A 81 7.73 19.72 -7.51
C ASP A 81 7.12 18.40 -8.02
N LEU A 82 6.61 18.44 -9.25
CA LEU A 82 6.02 17.30 -9.95
C LEU A 82 7.05 16.65 -10.89
N HIS A 83 7.33 15.38 -10.65
CA HIS A 83 8.35 14.60 -11.35
C HIS A 83 7.72 13.58 -12.28
N SER A 84 8.30 13.42 -13.47
CA SER A 84 7.95 12.33 -14.36
C SER A 84 8.52 11.00 -13.83
N ALA A 85 7.99 9.88 -14.32
CA ALA A 85 8.58 8.56 -14.07
C ALA A 85 10.07 8.48 -14.45
N ALA A 86 10.52 9.26 -15.44
CA ALA A 86 11.94 9.35 -15.79
C ALA A 86 12.77 10.06 -14.72
N ASN A 87 12.27 11.16 -14.17
CA ASN A 87 12.97 11.90 -13.09
C ASN A 87 13.00 11.09 -11.79
N ILE A 88 11.92 10.39 -11.46
CA ILE A 88 11.87 9.48 -10.31
C ILE A 88 12.84 8.32 -10.55
N GLY A 89 12.82 7.73 -11.74
CA GLY A 89 13.71 6.65 -12.15
C GLY A 89 15.18 6.97 -11.97
N GLN A 90 15.61 8.19 -12.32
CA GLN A 90 16.99 8.63 -12.07
C GLN A 90 17.40 8.57 -10.59
N LYS A 91 16.47 8.87 -9.66
CA LYS A 91 16.76 8.87 -8.22
C LYS A 91 16.78 7.48 -7.61
N VAL A 92 16.02 6.55 -8.19
CA VAL A 92 15.94 5.16 -7.72
C VAL A 92 16.69 4.19 -8.62
N GLU A 93 17.48 4.69 -9.57
CA GLU A 93 18.28 3.92 -10.54
C GLU A 93 17.45 2.91 -11.36
N LEU A 94 16.27 3.33 -11.82
CA LEU A 94 15.40 2.55 -12.69
C LEU A 94 15.07 3.33 -13.97
N SER A 95 14.78 2.59 -15.04
CA SER A 95 14.23 3.21 -16.25
C SER A 95 12.81 3.74 -16.01
N ALA A 96 12.41 4.76 -16.77
CA ALA A 96 11.03 5.27 -16.73
C ALA A 96 9.99 4.18 -17.02
N ARG A 97 10.34 3.19 -17.86
CA ARG A 97 9.51 2.02 -18.13
C ARG A 97 9.28 1.19 -16.86
N GLN A 98 10.34 0.88 -16.11
CA GLN A 98 10.24 0.10 -14.87
C GLN A 98 9.46 0.86 -13.79
N VAL A 99 9.70 2.16 -13.64
CA VAL A 99 8.95 2.98 -12.67
C VAL A 99 7.46 3.01 -12.99
N ASN A 100 7.08 3.23 -14.26
CA ASN A 100 5.67 3.16 -14.63
C ASN A 100 5.08 1.75 -14.46
N ALA A 101 5.85 0.70 -14.72
CA ALA A 101 5.41 -0.67 -14.47
C ALA A 101 5.15 -0.92 -12.98
N LEU A 102 6.00 -0.40 -12.08
CA LEU A 102 5.76 -0.45 -10.63
C LEU A 102 4.51 0.33 -10.23
N PHE A 103 4.31 1.55 -10.74
CA PHE A 103 3.09 2.31 -10.47
C PHE A 103 1.84 1.60 -10.99
N SER A 104 1.95 0.90 -12.12
CA SER A 104 0.86 0.10 -12.67
C SER A 104 0.54 -1.08 -11.76
N GLU A 105 1.56 -1.81 -11.33
CA GLU A 105 1.43 -2.97 -10.44
C GLU A 105 0.82 -2.58 -9.09
N LEU A 106 1.21 -1.42 -8.55
CA LEU A 106 0.66 -0.85 -7.32
C LEU A 106 -0.77 -0.29 -7.46
N GLY A 107 -1.35 -0.32 -8.65
CA GLY A 107 -2.71 0.15 -8.90
C GLY A 107 -2.85 1.65 -9.15
N TRP A 108 -1.76 2.40 -9.23
CA TRP A 108 -1.75 3.87 -9.26
C TRP A 108 -1.89 4.46 -10.67
N VAL A 109 -1.51 3.70 -11.68
CA VAL A 109 -1.76 4.03 -13.10
C VAL A 109 -2.26 2.83 -13.86
N ASP A 110 -3.01 3.06 -14.94
CA ASP A 110 -3.39 2.05 -15.93
C ASP A 110 -2.62 2.26 -17.22
N ARG A 111 -2.34 1.15 -17.92
CA ARG A 111 -1.87 1.22 -19.31
C ARG A 111 -3.00 1.74 -20.17
N TYR A 112 -2.73 2.79 -20.93
CA TYR A 112 -3.64 3.27 -21.95
C TYR A 112 -3.21 2.74 -23.33
N HIS A 113 -4.02 2.95 -24.38
CA HIS A 113 -3.65 2.55 -25.74
C HIS A 113 -2.26 3.08 -26.14
N LYS A 114 -1.93 4.29 -25.68
CA LYS A 114 -0.57 4.83 -25.61
C LYS A 114 -0.40 5.64 -24.33
N GLY A 115 0.71 5.44 -23.61
CA GLY A 115 0.99 6.18 -22.37
C GLY A 115 0.30 5.58 -21.14
N TRP A 116 0.07 6.42 -20.14
CA TRP A 116 -0.39 6.00 -18.82
C TRP A 116 -1.53 6.89 -18.33
N GLN A 117 -2.58 6.28 -17.81
CA GLN A 117 -3.73 6.96 -17.24
C GLN A 117 -3.69 6.86 -15.71
N LEU A 118 -4.03 7.94 -15.04
CA LEU A 118 -4.05 8.01 -13.58
C LEU A 118 -5.33 7.36 -13.01
N THR A 119 -5.19 6.49 -12.01
CA THR A 119 -6.33 5.88 -11.30
C THR A 119 -6.83 6.76 -10.16
N GLU A 120 -8.00 6.44 -9.58
CA GLU A 120 -8.49 7.14 -8.39
C GLU A 120 -7.53 7.00 -7.18
N GLN A 121 -6.94 5.82 -7.01
CA GLN A 121 -5.92 5.61 -5.97
C GLN A 121 -4.67 6.46 -6.25
N GLY A 122 -4.24 6.53 -7.51
CA GLY A 122 -3.14 7.41 -7.91
C GLY A 122 -3.42 8.88 -7.65
N LYS A 123 -4.66 9.34 -7.91
CA LYS A 123 -5.12 10.71 -7.60
C LYS A 123 -5.09 10.97 -6.09
N ALA A 124 -5.56 10.03 -5.27
CA ALA A 124 -5.53 10.14 -3.82
C ALA A 124 -4.10 10.29 -3.26
N LEU A 125 -3.11 9.70 -3.95
CA LEU A 125 -1.69 9.83 -3.65
C LEU A 125 -1.03 11.10 -4.24
N GLY A 126 -1.83 11.99 -4.84
CA GLY A 126 -1.37 13.27 -5.37
C GLY A 126 -0.84 13.23 -6.80
N GLY A 127 -1.00 12.11 -7.52
CA GLY A 127 -0.65 12.01 -8.93
C GLY A 127 -1.43 13.03 -9.78
N VAL A 128 -0.79 13.53 -10.85
CA VAL A 128 -1.39 14.49 -11.77
C VAL A 128 -1.24 14.00 -13.20
N GLN A 129 -2.38 13.79 -13.87
CA GLN A 129 -2.39 13.45 -15.29
C GLN A 129 -2.16 14.70 -16.14
N LYS A 130 -1.31 14.55 -17.17
CA LYS A 130 -1.06 15.54 -18.21
C LYS A 130 -1.07 14.87 -19.58
N GLU A 131 -1.10 15.69 -20.61
CA GLU A 131 -1.06 15.24 -22.00
C GLU A 131 0.07 15.96 -22.72
N SER A 132 0.81 15.21 -23.55
CA SER A 132 1.85 15.78 -24.39
C SER A 132 1.21 16.66 -25.47
N GLN A 133 1.52 17.96 -25.48
CA GLN A 133 1.03 18.90 -26.50
C GLN A 133 1.43 18.50 -27.93
N LYS A 134 2.51 17.71 -28.10
CA LYS A 134 3.00 17.28 -29.42
C LYS A 134 2.36 15.99 -29.92
N THR A 135 2.02 15.08 -29.01
CA THR A 135 1.65 13.70 -29.39
C THR A 135 0.28 13.27 -28.88
N ALA A 136 -0.38 14.10 -28.07
CA ALA A 136 -1.62 13.79 -27.38
C ALA A 136 -1.55 12.55 -26.47
N ILE A 137 -0.34 12.06 -26.16
CA ILE A 137 -0.16 10.87 -25.31
C ILE A 137 -0.30 11.28 -23.84
N PRO A 138 -1.18 10.62 -23.06
CA PRO A 138 -1.32 10.88 -21.63
C PRO A 138 -0.11 10.35 -20.85
N TYR A 139 0.29 11.10 -19.84
CA TYR A 139 1.32 10.72 -18.88
C TYR A 139 0.99 11.25 -17.49
N VAL A 140 1.66 10.69 -16.48
CA VAL A 140 1.41 11.02 -15.08
C VAL A 140 2.66 11.63 -14.46
N LEU A 141 2.46 12.67 -13.66
CA LEU A 141 3.48 13.28 -12.81
C LEU A 141 3.16 13.00 -11.35
N TRP A 142 4.23 12.88 -10.55
CA TRP A 142 4.13 12.54 -9.13
C TRP A 142 4.91 13.50 -8.25
N PRO A 143 4.46 13.72 -7.02
CA PRO A 143 5.26 14.40 -6.00
C PRO A 143 6.55 13.65 -5.71
N LEU A 144 7.66 14.36 -5.52
CA LEU A 144 8.93 13.68 -5.23
C LEU A 144 8.91 12.89 -3.93
N ALA A 145 8.29 13.43 -2.88
CA ALA A 145 8.25 12.81 -1.55
C ALA A 145 7.61 11.40 -1.56
N PHE A 146 6.89 11.07 -2.63
CA PHE A 146 6.30 9.76 -2.86
C PHE A 146 7.31 8.61 -2.92
N ILE A 147 8.60 8.88 -3.19
CA ILE A 147 9.66 7.86 -3.09
C ILE A 147 9.78 7.25 -1.68
N HIS A 148 9.20 7.90 -0.67
CA HIS A 148 9.13 7.43 0.70
C HIS A 148 7.85 6.67 1.04
N ASN A 149 6.92 6.52 0.08
CA ASN A 149 5.74 5.68 0.25
C ASN A 149 6.17 4.23 0.51
N LEU A 150 5.60 3.62 1.54
CA LEU A 150 6.03 2.31 2.01
C LEU A 150 5.76 1.20 0.98
N ALA A 151 4.62 1.23 0.30
CA ALA A 151 4.29 0.26 -0.75
C ALA A 151 5.26 0.40 -1.94
N PHE A 152 5.57 1.63 -2.36
CA PHE A 152 6.57 1.88 -3.40
C PHE A 152 7.96 1.35 -3.01
N GLN A 153 8.42 1.65 -1.80
CA GLN A 153 9.74 1.21 -1.32
C GLN A 153 9.86 -0.30 -1.23
N ARG A 154 8.79 -0.98 -0.78
CA ARG A 154 8.71 -2.44 -0.76
C ARG A 154 8.79 -3.03 -2.16
N SER A 155 7.99 -2.54 -3.11
CA SER A 155 8.07 -3.03 -4.50
C SER A 155 9.40 -2.68 -5.18
N LEU A 156 10.01 -1.53 -4.85
CA LEU A 156 11.33 -1.14 -5.35
C LEU A 156 12.43 -2.08 -4.86
N LYS A 157 12.44 -2.42 -3.56
CA LYS A 157 13.38 -3.40 -2.98
C LYS A 157 13.21 -4.77 -3.64
N ALA A 158 11.96 -5.20 -3.85
CA ALA A 158 11.67 -6.50 -4.46
C ALA A 158 12.18 -6.55 -5.89
N LEU A 159 11.91 -5.49 -6.68
CA LEU A 159 12.39 -5.39 -8.05
C LEU A 159 13.92 -5.33 -8.14
N LYS A 160 14.59 -4.68 -7.17
CA LYS A 160 16.05 -4.63 -7.09
C LYS A 160 16.68 -5.92 -6.56
N GLY A 161 15.88 -6.94 -6.23
CA GLY A 161 16.37 -8.22 -5.72
C GLY A 161 17.06 -8.06 -4.36
N ASP A 162 16.56 -7.16 -3.50
CA ASP A 162 17.10 -6.96 -2.16
C ASP A 162 17.08 -8.29 -1.39
N LEU A 163 18.28 -8.77 -1.02
CA LEU A 163 18.46 -10.10 -0.41
C LEU A 163 17.64 -10.26 0.88
N GLY A 164 17.53 -9.22 1.69
CA GLY A 164 16.78 -9.33 2.93
C GLY A 164 15.27 -9.41 2.70
N GLN A 165 14.72 -8.80 1.64
CA GLN A 165 13.32 -9.05 1.27
C GLN A 165 13.15 -10.43 0.61
N ALA A 166 14.07 -10.82 -0.28
CA ALA A 166 14.04 -12.12 -0.95
C ALA A 166 14.16 -13.31 0.03
N LEU A 167 14.86 -13.11 1.14
CA LEU A 167 15.00 -14.09 2.24
C LEU A 167 13.95 -13.89 3.36
N GLY A 168 13.03 -12.93 3.23
CA GLY A 168 12.01 -12.63 4.25
C GLY A 168 12.56 -12.07 5.58
N LEU A 169 13.79 -11.55 5.57
CA LEU A 169 14.52 -11.02 6.73
C LEU A 169 14.26 -9.52 6.98
N ASN A 170 13.86 -8.75 5.96
CA ASN A 170 13.74 -7.29 6.03
C ASN A 170 12.33 -6.78 6.35
N GLU A 171 11.35 -7.66 6.54
CA GLU A 171 9.98 -7.27 6.85
C GLU A 171 9.62 -7.69 8.27
N SER A 172 9.29 -6.72 9.12
CA SER A 172 8.56 -6.96 10.36
C SER A 172 7.14 -7.38 9.99
N THR A 173 6.97 -8.65 9.58
CA THR A 173 5.65 -9.24 9.40
C THR A 173 4.94 -9.25 10.74
N SER A 174 3.63 -8.98 10.74
CA SER A 174 2.85 -9.01 11.98
C SER A 174 2.98 -10.39 12.65
N GLU A 175 2.87 -10.40 13.98
CA GLU A 175 2.90 -11.66 14.74
C GLU A 175 1.80 -12.61 14.27
N GLU A 176 0.62 -12.08 13.94
CA GLU A 176 -0.50 -12.84 13.37
C GLU A 176 -0.12 -13.55 12.06
N VAL A 177 0.53 -12.85 11.12
CA VAL A 177 0.97 -13.45 9.84
C VAL A 177 2.08 -14.48 10.06
N SER A 178 3.01 -14.21 10.98
CA SER A 178 4.09 -15.14 11.33
C SER A 178 3.55 -16.43 11.94
N VAL A 179 2.59 -16.33 12.87
CA VAL A 179 1.92 -17.48 13.48
C VAL A 179 1.15 -18.27 12.41
N PHE A 180 0.38 -17.60 11.55
CA PHE A 180 -0.36 -18.27 10.48
C PHE A 180 0.54 -19.12 9.58
N ARG A 181 1.65 -18.56 9.08
CA ARG A 181 2.59 -19.28 8.20
C ARG A 181 3.28 -20.48 8.88
N LYS A 182 3.48 -20.42 10.20
CA LYS A 182 4.01 -21.54 10.99
C LYS A 182 2.97 -22.63 11.20
N THR A 183 1.72 -22.27 11.45
CA THR A 183 0.61 -23.20 11.61
C THR A 183 0.25 -23.90 10.30
N PHE A 184 0.32 -23.16 9.18
CA PHE A 184 -0.01 -23.66 7.84
C PHE A 184 1.22 -23.56 6.91
N PRO A 185 2.20 -24.47 7.01
CA PRO A 185 3.39 -24.46 6.16
C PRO A 185 3.07 -24.73 4.68
N ALA A 186 3.81 -24.09 3.77
CA ALA A 186 3.62 -24.19 2.32
C ALA A 186 4.27 -25.47 1.77
N ASN A 187 3.61 -26.60 1.99
CA ASN A 187 4.13 -27.94 1.70
C ASN A 187 3.63 -28.53 0.38
N PHE A 188 2.72 -27.86 -0.32
CA PHE A 188 2.15 -28.34 -1.57
C PHE A 188 2.80 -27.64 -2.75
N ARG A 189 3.16 -28.38 -3.80
CA ARG A 189 3.79 -27.81 -5.00
C ARG A 189 2.80 -27.80 -6.16
N ALA A 190 2.56 -26.63 -6.73
CA ALA A 190 1.79 -26.47 -7.96
C ALA A 190 2.63 -26.79 -9.21
N VAL A 191 1.96 -26.92 -10.36
CA VAL A 191 2.60 -27.30 -11.64
C VAL A 191 3.53 -26.21 -12.18
N ASP A 192 3.25 -24.94 -11.88
CA ASP A 192 4.06 -23.78 -12.28
C ASP A 192 5.29 -23.56 -11.39
N GLY A 193 5.33 -24.23 -10.23
CA GLY A 193 6.40 -24.20 -9.25
C GLY A 193 6.07 -23.54 -7.92
N HIS A 194 4.91 -22.88 -7.75
CA HIS A 194 4.54 -22.27 -6.47
C HIS A 194 4.49 -23.30 -5.32
N GLN A 195 4.85 -22.84 -4.12
CA GLN A 195 4.67 -23.57 -2.87
C GLN A 195 3.46 -23.01 -2.14
N LEU A 196 2.45 -23.84 -1.92
CA LEU A 196 1.12 -23.50 -1.46
C LEU A 196 0.79 -24.23 -0.16
N ARG A 197 -0.21 -23.73 0.57
CA ARG A 197 -0.56 -24.16 1.94
C ARG A 197 -1.76 -25.11 1.98
N SER A 198 -2.61 -25.11 0.96
CA SER A 198 -3.78 -26.01 0.90
C SER A 198 -3.96 -26.68 -0.46
N LYS A 199 -4.72 -27.78 -0.49
CA LYS A 199 -5.10 -28.46 -1.74
C LYS A 199 -5.99 -27.58 -2.61
N ALA A 200 -6.86 -26.77 -2.02
CA ALA A 200 -7.72 -25.86 -2.76
C ALA A 200 -6.92 -24.76 -3.46
N GLU A 201 -5.90 -24.21 -2.78
CA GLU A 201 -4.95 -23.28 -3.40
C GLU A 201 -4.25 -23.91 -4.61
N VAL A 202 -3.78 -25.16 -4.50
CA VAL A 202 -3.15 -25.88 -5.63
C VAL A 202 -4.08 -26.02 -6.83
N LEU A 203 -5.37 -26.29 -6.59
CA LEU A 203 -6.35 -26.42 -7.67
C LEU A 203 -6.60 -25.08 -8.37
N ILE A 204 -6.70 -23.99 -7.61
CA ILE A 204 -6.85 -22.63 -8.16
C ILE A 204 -5.60 -22.22 -8.95
N ASP A 205 -4.41 -22.40 -8.38
CA ASP A 205 -3.13 -22.07 -9.00
C ASP A 205 -2.94 -22.81 -10.33
N ASN A 206 -3.11 -24.13 -10.31
CA ASN A 206 -3.01 -24.95 -11.52
C ASN A 206 -4.04 -24.52 -12.56
N TRP A 207 -5.26 -24.14 -12.16
CA TRP A 207 -6.28 -23.63 -13.08
C TRP A 207 -5.84 -22.31 -13.74
N LEU A 208 -5.36 -21.35 -12.94
CA LEU A 208 -4.85 -20.07 -13.44
C LEU A 208 -3.67 -20.28 -14.40
N TYR A 209 -2.75 -21.18 -14.05
CA TYR A 209 -1.61 -21.51 -14.89
C TYR A 209 -2.02 -22.14 -16.23
N LEU A 210 -2.92 -23.15 -16.20
CA LEU A 210 -3.38 -23.83 -17.43
C LEU A 210 -4.24 -22.94 -18.31
N ALA A 211 -4.87 -21.90 -17.76
CA ALA A 211 -5.58 -20.86 -18.50
C ALA A 211 -4.65 -19.77 -19.07
N ASP A 212 -3.32 -19.91 -18.95
CA ASP A 212 -2.31 -18.92 -19.34
C ASP A 212 -2.49 -17.56 -18.64
N ILE A 213 -3.06 -17.56 -17.44
CA ILE A 213 -3.27 -16.37 -16.63
C ILE A 213 -2.08 -16.18 -15.70
N ALA A 214 -1.28 -15.16 -15.99
CA ALA A 214 -0.21 -14.72 -15.11
C ALA A 214 -0.78 -14.35 -13.73
N HIS A 215 -0.21 -14.92 -12.67
CA HIS A 215 -0.65 -14.70 -11.30
C HIS A 215 0.54 -14.74 -10.33
N ALA A 216 0.32 -14.26 -9.10
CA ALA A 216 1.27 -14.32 -8.00
C ALA A 216 0.58 -14.86 -6.74
N TYR A 217 1.29 -15.69 -5.98
CA TYR A 217 0.81 -16.25 -4.71
C TYR A 217 1.23 -15.40 -3.49
N GLU A 218 0.39 -15.34 -2.46
CA GLU A 218 0.63 -14.58 -1.21
C GLU A 218 1.10 -13.14 -1.46
N ARG A 219 0.53 -12.47 -2.47
CA ARG A 219 0.89 -11.09 -2.81
C ARG A 219 0.41 -10.14 -1.72
N ARG A 220 1.33 -9.36 -1.16
CA ARG A 220 0.99 -8.26 -0.24
C ARG A 220 0.12 -7.22 -0.95
N LEU A 221 -0.89 -6.68 -0.27
CA LEU A 221 -1.67 -5.57 -0.82
C LEU A 221 -0.81 -4.30 -0.96
N PRO A 222 -1.09 -3.40 -1.93
CA PRO A 222 -0.32 -2.18 -2.18
C PRO A 222 -0.69 -1.06 -1.18
N ILE A 223 -0.73 -1.41 0.11
CA ILE A 223 -1.13 -0.58 1.23
C ILE A 223 -0.08 -0.67 2.35
N GLU A 224 -0.21 0.16 3.38
CA GLU A 224 0.77 0.18 4.47
C GLU A 224 0.62 -1.03 5.39
N GLU A 225 -0.63 -1.43 5.65
CA GLU A 225 -1.01 -2.57 6.47
C GLU A 225 -0.37 -3.89 5.98
N ASP A 226 -0.19 -4.84 6.90
CA ASP A 226 0.39 -6.16 6.61
C ASP A 226 -0.68 -7.17 6.20
N VAL A 227 -1.30 -6.90 5.05
CA VAL A 227 -2.36 -7.73 4.47
C VAL A 227 -1.87 -8.37 3.19
N TYR A 228 -2.21 -9.65 3.01
CA TYR A 228 -1.82 -10.48 1.86
C TYR A 228 -3.06 -11.15 1.27
N SER A 229 -3.17 -11.13 -0.06
CA SER A 229 -4.16 -11.91 -0.81
C SER A 229 -3.68 -13.34 -1.03
N THR A 230 -4.60 -14.28 -1.25
CA THR A 230 -4.21 -15.65 -1.68
C THR A 230 -3.52 -15.62 -3.04
N PHE A 231 -4.15 -15.00 -4.05
CA PHE A 231 -3.54 -14.77 -5.35
C PHE A 231 -3.74 -13.33 -5.83
N TYR A 232 -2.87 -12.88 -6.73
CA TYR A 232 -3.00 -11.61 -7.45
C TYR A 232 -2.87 -11.84 -8.95
N ILE A 233 -3.81 -11.28 -9.72
CA ILE A 233 -3.84 -11.36 -11.19
C ILE A 233 -3.52 -9.96 -11.74
N PRO A 234 -2.29 -9.73 -12.24
CA PRO A 234 -1.84 -8.39 -12.64
C PRO A 234 -2.62 -7.79 -13.81
N ALA A 235 -3.13 -8.62 -14.73
CA ALA A 235 -3.80 -8.16 -15.94
C ALA A 235 -5.05 -7.29 -15.63
N GLY A 236 -5.82 -7.67 -14.62
CA GLY A 236 -6.99 -6.92 -14.15
C GLY A 236 -6.81 -6.29 -12.77
N LYS A 237 -5.61 -6.35 -12.19
CA LYS A 237 -5.31 -5.92 -10.80
C LYS A 237 -6.28 -6.53 -9.78
N ILE A 238 -6.58 -7.82 -9.97
CA ILE A 238 -7.56 -8.56 -9.18
C ILE A 238 -6.83 -9.28 -8.05
N TYR A 239 -7.31 -9.12 -6.83
CA TYR A 239 -6.89 -9.88 -5.66
C TYR A 239 -7.91 -11.00 -5.45
N VAL A 240 -7.43 -12.23 -5.37
CA VAL A 240 -8.25 -13.41 -5.12
C VAL A 240 -8.05 -13.84 -3.68
N GLU A 241 -9.15 -14.00 -2.95
CA GLU A 241 -9.17 -14.56 -1.60
C GLU A 241 -9.92 -15.89 -1.62
N LEU A 242 -9.31 -16.92 -1.03
CA LEU A 242 -9.97 -18.18 -0.75
C LEU A 242 -10.43 -18.18 0.72
N TRP A 243 -11.75 -18.21 0.93
CA TRP A 243 -12.33 -18.25 2.25
C TRP A 243 -12.55 -19.71 2.71
N GLU A 244 -11.61 -20.20 3.53
CA GLU A 244 -11.66 -21.52 4.17
C GLU A 244 -12.04 -21.36 5.65
N HIS A 245 -12.63 -22.38 6.28
CA HIS A 245 -12.89 -22.34 7.74
C HIS A 245 -13.82 -21.22 8.24
N GLU A 246 -14.84 -20.84 7.45
CA GLU A 246 -15.79 -19.77 7.82
C GLU A 246 -16.57 -20.03 9.13
N SER A 247 -16.59 -21.25 9.65
CA SER A 247 -17.20 -21.56 10.95
C SER A 247 -16.37 -21.09 12.16
N ASP A 248 -15.08 -20.76 11.99
CA ASP A 248 -14.19 -20.33 13.07
C ASP A 248 -14.35 -18.82 13.39
N PRO A 249 -14.69 -18.43 14.64
CA PRO A 249 -14.88 -17.02 15.00
C PRO A 249 -13.63 -16.14 14.86
N GLY A 250 -12.44 -16.69 15.11
CA GLY A 250 -11.17 -15.99 14.93
C GLY A 250 -10.87 -15.73 13.46
N TYR A 251 -11.13 -16.72 12.61
CA TYR A 251 -11.04 -16.59 11.16
C TYR A 251 -11.98 -15.49 10.63
N GLN A 252 -13.22 -15.46 11.10
CA GLN A 252 -14.20 -14.44 10.69
C GLN A 252 -13.72 -13.02 10.99
N LYS A 253 -13.05 -12.79 12.13
CA LYS A 253 -12.46 -11.49 12.45
C LYS A 253 -11.41 -11.07 11.41
N ILE A 254 -10.52 -11.99 11.04
CA ILE A 254 -9.47 -11.75 10.04
C ILE A 254 -10.08 -11.48 8.66
N LYS A 255 -11.07 -12.29 8.25
CA LYS A 255 -11.84 -12.09 7.01
C LYS A 255 -12.44 -10.69 6.98
N GLN A 256 -13.11 -10.25 8.04
CA GLN A 256 -13.70 -8.91 8.12
C GLN A 256 -12.66 -7.79 8.01
N GLN A 257 -11.49 -7.94 8.67
CA GLN A 257 -10.40 -6.97 8.56
C GLN A 257 -9.88 -6.88 7.11
N LYS A 258 -9.71 -8.01 6.43
CA LYS A 258 -9.33 -8.05 5.01
C LYS A 258 -10.35 -7.35 4.12
N LEU A 259 -11.64 -7.69 4.26
CA LEU A 259 -12.73 -7.07 3.51
C LEU A 259 -12.79 -5.55 3.71
N GLN A 260 -12.58 -5.08 4.95
CA GLN A 260 -12.48 -3.65 5.25
C GLN A 260 -11.30 -3.01 4.53
N ALA A 261 -10.13 -3.67 4.48
CA ALA A 261 -8.97 -3.17 3.74
C ALA A 261 -9.28 -3.05 2.24
N TYR A 262 -9.82 -4.10 1.61
CA TYR A 262 -10.19 -4.07 0.18
C TYR A 262 -11.16 -2.92 -0.13
N SER A 263 -12.20 -2.77 0.69
CA SER A 263 -13.20 -1.71 0.54
C SER A 263 -12.61 -0.31 0.75
N LYS A 264 -11.86 -0.10 1.85
CA LYS A 264 -11.23 1.19 2.21
C LYS A 264 -10.33 1.71 1.10
N TYR A 265 -9.59 0.82 0.44
CA TYR A 265 -8.60 1.19 -0.58
C TYR A 265 -9.10 1.02 -2.02
N GLY A 266 -10.36 0.60 -2.22
CA GLY A 266 -10.93 0.41 -3.55
C GLY A 266 -10.23 -0.66 -4.39
N LEU A 267 -9.74 -1.72 -3.73
CA LEU A 267 -9.01 -2.81 -4.37
C LEU A 267 -10.01 -3.84 -4.94
N THR A 268 -9.75 -4.33 -6.15
CA THR A 268 -10.65 -5.29 -6.83
C THR A 268 -10.50 -6.67 -6.21
N LEU A 269 -11.53 -7.13 -5.51
CA LEU A 269 -11.56 -8.40 -4.81
C LEU A 269 -12.41 -9.43 -5.56
N LEU A 270 -11.87 -10.63 -5.74
CA LEU A 270 -12.57 -11.83 -6.17
C LEU A 270 -12.55 -12.83 -5.02
N GLU A 271 -13.74 -13.20 -4.55
CA GLU A 271 -13.92 -14.11 -3.43
C GLU A 271 -14.24 -15.51 -3.94
N LEU A 272 -13.51 -16.51 -3.45
CA LEU A 272 -13.76 -17.93 -3.69
C LEU A 272 -14.05 -18.62 -2.36
N HIS A 273 -14.94 -19.61 -2.40
CA HIS A 273 -15.29 -20.46 -1.28
C HIS A 273 -14.97 -21.92 -1.60
N GLU A 274 -14.95 -22.77 -0.57
CA GLU A 274 -14.72 -24.22 -0.71
C GLU A 274 -15.67 -24.87 -1.74
N SER A 275 -16.92 -24.41 -1.82
CA SER A 275 -17.91 -24.90 -2.79
C SER A 275 -17.56 -24.59 -4.24
N ASP A 276 -16.79 -23.54 -4.49
CA ASP A 276 -16.40 -23.13 -5.85
C ASP A 276 -15.29 -24.01 -6.42
N ILE A 277 -14.47 -24.62 -5.56
CA ILE A 277 -13.31 -25.45 -5.94
C ILE A 277 -13.72 -26.66 -6.77
N ALA A 278 -14.92 -27.20 -6.54
CA ALA A 278 -15.44 -28.34 -7.29
C ALA A 278 -15.81 -27.98 -8.74
N ASN A 279 -16.02 -26.69 -9.05
CA ASN A 279 -16.54 -26.21 -10.34
C ASN A 279 -15.74 -25.01 -10.87
N LEU A 280 -14.42 -25.03 -10.73
CA LEU A 280 -13.56 -23.90 -11.14
C LEU A 280 -13.74 -23.53 -12.62
N ASP A 281 -13.94 -24.50 -13.51
CA ASP A 281 -14.18 -24.28 -14.95
C ASP A 281 -15.47 -23.49 -15.24
N ASP A 282 -16.45 -23.51 -14.34
CA ASP A 282 -17.68 -22.71 -14.49
C ASP A 282 -17.56 -21.37 -13.75
N VAL A 283 -16.92 -21.38 -12.57
CA VAL A 283 -16.88 -20.23 -11.67
C VAL A 283 -15.85 -19.20 -12.12
N MET A 284 -14.62 -19.62 -12.40
CA MET A 284 -13.50 -18.72 -12.65
C MET A 284 -13.68 -17.88 -13.93
N PRO A 285 -14.05 -18.44 -15.11
CA PRO A 285 -14.21 -17.63 -16.31
C PRO A 285 -15.28 -16.54 -16.12
N ARG A 286 -16.40 -16.87 -15.47
CA ARG A 286 -17.47 -15.92 -15.18
C ARG A 286 -17.02 -14.81 -14.25
N LEU A 287 -16.23 -15.12 -13.21
CA LEU A 287 -15.73 -14.11 -12.26
C LEU A 287 -14.65 -13.22 -12.89
N LEU A 288 -13.77 -13.80 -13.71
CA LEU A 288 -12.72 -13.09 -14.42
C LEU A 288 -13.28 -12.17 -15.52
N LEU A 289 -14.28 -12.64 -16.27
CA LEU A 289 -14.90 -11.88 -17.35
C LEU A 289 -15.56 -10.59 -16.84
N LYS A 290 -16.17 -10.62 -15.66
CA LYS A 290 -16.71 -9.41 -15.00
C LYS A 290 -15.66 -8.34 -14.73
N ASN A 291 -14.39 -8.74 -14.68
CA ASN A 291 -13.24 -7.88 -14.46
C ASN A 291 -12.39 -7.71 -15.74
N GLY A 292 -12.96 -8.03 -16.91
CA GLY A 292 -12.32 -7.81 -18.20
C GLY A 292 -11.19 -8.80 -18.53
N ILE A 293 -11.13 -9.95 -17.86
CA ILE A 293 -10.18 -11.02 -18.17
C ILE A 293 -10.95 -12.18 -18.80
N GLU A 294 -10.59 -12.50 -20.03
CA GLU A 294 -11.11 -13.68 -20.74
C GLU A 294 -10.24 -14.89 -20.38
N ALA A 295 -10.90 -16.00 -20.08
CA ALA A 295 -10.28 -17.31 -19.97
C ALA A 295 -10.86 -18.18 -21.10
N TYR A 296 -9.99 -18.63 -22.00
CA TYR A 296 -10.22 -19.46 -23.20
C TYR A 296 -11.30 -19.02 -24.21
#